data_AF-A0A1Q9A0W5-F1
#
_entry.id   AF-A0A1Q9A0W5-F1
#
_cell.length_a   1.000
_cell.length_b   1.000
_cell.length_c   1.000
_cell.angle_alpha   90.00
_cell.angle_beta   90.00
_cell.angle_gamma   90.00
#
_symmetry.space_group_name_H-M   'P 1'
#
loop_
_entity.id
_entity.type
_entity.pdbx_description
1 polymer ?
#
loop_
_entity_poly.entity_id
_entity_poly.type
_entity_poly.pdbx_seq_one_letter_code
_entity_poly.pdbx_strand_id
1 'polypeptide(L)'
;MAIYAIVDSDGFAKAFYDEAIHGSRILPIYDDAGEVVSHRDNPDCLIPVEAVEISQAQRSEMLSFPSSRKLIHGIVIEYQPPAVKPVMPTLTPRQFWLAASRIDVSKTDVLALVDAMDDKQAAADLRIEVTESVSFERSNPAVDDIATLLGISGEQLDSLWLWASGF
;
A
#
# COMPACT_ATOMS: atom_id res chain seq x y z
N MET A 1 14.46 -32.14 -11.26
CA MET A 1 14.14 -32.18 -9.83
C MET A 1 13.23 -31.01 -9.53
N ALA A 2 12.22 -31.20 -8.67
CA ALA A 2 11.23 -30.17 -8.41
C ALA A 2 11.81 -29.08 -7.49
N ILE A 3 11.24 -27.89 -7.62
CA ILE A 3 11.60 -26.71 -6.82
C ILE A 3 10.32 -26.22 -6.17
N TYR A 4 10.41 -25.79 -4.93
CA TYR A 4 9.27 -25.30 -4.17
C TYR A 4 9.55 -23.93 -3.59
N ALA A 5 8.51 -23.14 -3.35
CA ALA A 5 8.59 -21.87 -2.65
C ALA A 5 7.54 -21.79 -1.55
N ILE A 6 7.90 -21.15 -0.44
CA ILE A 6 6.92 -20.64 0.52
C ILE A 6 6.59 -19.21 0.11
N VAL A 7 5.30 -18.89 0.07
CA VAL A 7 4.78 -17.55 -0.20
C VAL A 7 3.97 -17.06 0.98
N ASP A 8 4.00 -15.75 1.24
CA ASP A 8 3.10 -15.14 2.23
C ASP A 8 1.68 -14.94 1.70
N SER A 9 0.80 -14.42 2.56
CA SER A 9 -0.58 -14.08 2.21
C SER A 9 -0.70 -13.09 1.06
N ASP A 10 0.33 -12.29 0.80
CA ASP A 10 0.37 -11.31 -0.28
C ASP A 10 0.97 -11.85 -1.57
N GLY A 11 1.45 -13.11 -1.56
CA GLY A 11 2.05 -13.81 -2.70
C GLY A 11 3.56 -13.61 -2.85
N PHE A 12 4.25 -12.98 -1.90
CA PHE A 12 5.71 -12.81 -1.99
C PHE A 12 6.45 -14.05 -1.50
N ALA A 13 7.47 -14.47 -2.26
CA ALA A 13 8.31 -15.59 -1.87
C ALA A 13 9.12 -15.27 -0.60
N LYS A 14 9.05 -16.18 0.39
CA LYS A 14 9.82 -16.12 1.65
C LYS A 14 11.02 -17.05 1.66
N ALA A 15 10.88 -18.21 1.03
CA ALA A 15 11.92 -19.23 0.99
C ALA A 15 11.78 -20.09 -0.27
N PHE A 16 12.89 -20.71 -0.68
CA PHE A 16 12.97 -21.63 -1.80
C PHE A 16 13.59 -22.94 -1.35
N TYR A 17 13.05 -24.04 -1.86
CA TYR A 17 13.49 -25.39 -1.57
C TYR A 17 13.71 -26.15 -2.87
N ASP A 18 14.71 -27.00 -2.87
CA ASP A 18 15.09 -27.84 -4.01
C ASP A 18 15.16 -29.28 -3.51
N GLU A 19 14.53 -30.22 -4.23
CA GLU A 19 14.57 -31.64 -3.84
C GLU A 19 15.98 -32.21 -3.84
N ALA A 20 16.89 -31.67 -4.66
CA ALA A 20 18.29 -32.08 -4.67
C ALA A 20 19.00 -31.79 -3.33
N ILE A 21 18.52 -30.80 -2.59
CA ILE A 21 19.13 -30.32 -1.34
C ILE A 21 18.30 -30.76 -0.13
N HIS A 22 16.96 -30.75 -0.24
CA HIS A 22 16.03 -30.92 0.87
C HIS A 22 15.31 -32.28 0.86
N GLY A 23 15.66 -33.14 -0.09
CA GLY A 23 15.04 -34.44 -0.31
C GLY A 23 13.72 -34.33 -1.08
N SER A 24 13.48 -35.31 -1.95
CA SER A 24 12.21 -35.44 -2.67
C SER A 24 11.04 -35.70 -1.72
N ARG A 25 9.84 -35.18 -2.03
CA ARG A 25 8.64 -35.40 -1.21
C ARG A 25 8.17 -36.85 -1.21
N ILE A 26 8.38 -37.55 -2.33
CA ILE A 26 8.00 -38.94 -2.54
C ILE A 26 9.23 -39.78 -2.87
N LEU A 27 9.27 -41.00 -2.32
CA LEU A 27 10.30 -42.01 -2.63
C LEU A 27 9.68 -43.15 -3.45
N PRO A 28 10.36 -43.63 -4.50
CA PRO A 28 9.96 -44.85 -5.19
C PRO A 28 10.16 -46.07 -4.28
N ILE A 29 9.22 -47.02 -4.36
CA ILE A 29 9.33 -48.36 -3.80
C ILE A 29 9.65 -49.31 -4.95
N TYR A 30 10.71 -50.09 -4.79
CA TYR A 30 11.18 -51.04 -5.79
C TYR A 30 10.76 -52.47 -5.44
N ASP A 31 10.57 -53.30 -6.45
CA ASP A 31 10.45 -54.76 -6.29
C ASP A 31 11.83 -55.45 -6.21
N ASP A 32 11.82 -56.78 -6.09
CA ASP A 32 13.02 -57.60 -6.05
C ASP A 32 13.84 -57.57 -7.35
N ALA A 33 13.24 -57.12 -8.47
CA ALA A 33 13.91 -56.92 -9.75
C ALA A 33 14.50 -55.52 -9.90
N GLY A 34 14.21 -54.60 -8.97
CA GLY A 34 14.67 -53.21 -9.00
C GLY A 34 13.77 -52.26 -9.81
N GLU A 35 12.56 -52.68 -10.16
CA GLU A 35 11.57 -51.86 -10.87
C GLU A 35 10.67 -51.10 -9.89
N VAL A 36 10.30 -49.85 -10.25
CA VAL A 36 9.43 -49.02 -9.39
C VAL A 36 8.01 -49.56 -9.44
N VAL A 37 7.49 -50.04 -8.31
CA VAL A 37 6.14 -50.60 -8.18
C VAL A 37 5.15 -49.67 -7.50
N SER A 38 5.61 -48.76 -6.65
CA SER A 38 4.77 -47.75 -5.99
C SER A 38 5.59 -46.58 -5.46
N HIS A 39 4.92 -45.61 -4.82
CA HIS A 39 5.56 -44.46 -4.17
C HIS A 39 5.07 -44.36 -2.73
N ARG A 40 5.93 -43.83 -1.86
CA ARG A 40 5.59 -43.48 -0.46
C ARG A 40 6.06 -42.07 -0.13
N ASP A 41 5.44 -41.45 0.86
CA ASP A 41 5.92 -40.18 1.40
C ASP A 41 7.33 -40.35 2.00
N ASN A 42 8.17 -39.34 1.81
CA ASN A 42 9.50 -39.30 2.37
C ASN A 42 9.48 -38.68 3.79
N PRO A 43 9.67 -39.46 4.87
CA PRO A 43 9.67 -38.93 6.22
C PRO A 43 10.85 -37.99 6.50
N ASP A 44 11.92 -38.07 5.69
CA ASP A 44 13.13 -37.26 5.84
C ASP A 44 13.11 -35.99 4.96
N CYS A 45 12.00 -35.71 4.26
CA CYS A 45 11.89 -34.51 3.42
C CYS A 45 11.84 -33.25 4.29
N LEU A 46 12.72 -32.30 4.00
CA LEU A 46 12.82 -31.02 4.70
C LEU A 46 12.02 -29.90 4.03
N ILE A 47 11.32 -30.20 2.94
CA ILE A 47 10.47 -29.24 2.22
C ILE A 47 9.15 -29.10 2.98
N PRO A 48 8.81 -27.91 3.49
CA PRO A 48 7.56 -27.72 4.23
C PRO A 48 6.33 -28.05 3.36
N VAL A 49 5.28 -28.59 3.97
CA VAL A 49 4.07 -29.07 3.27
C VAL A 49 3.37 -27.92 2.54
N GLU A 50 3.39 -26.74 3.15
CA GLU A 50 2.83 -25.49 2.62
C GLU A 50 3.60 -24.93 1.41
N ALA A 51 4.81 -25.40 1.15
CA ALA A 51 5.58 -24.95 -0.01
C ALA A 51 4.90 -25.41 -1.30
N VAL A 52 4.77 -24.50 -2.26
CA VAL A 52 4.15 -24.76 -3.57
C VAL A 52 5.23 -25.04 -4.60
N GLU A 53 4.99 -26.00 -5.47
CA GLU A 53 5.91 -26.32 -6.57
C GLU A 53 5.97 -25.16 -7.57
N ILE A 54 7.17 -24.82 -8.02
CA ILE A 54 7.45 -23.78 -9.01
C ILE A 54 8.47 -24.27 -10.04
N SER A 55 8.46 -23.66 -11.21
CA SER A 55 9.49 -23.88 -12.23
C SER A 55 10.80 -23.14 -11.92
N GLN A 56 11.89 -23.58 -12.54
CA GLN A 56 13.19 -22.89 -12.48
C GLN A 56 13.11 -21.45 -13.00
N ALA A 57 12.30 -21.19 -14.04
CA ALA A 57 12.09 -19.85 -14.57
C ALA A 57 11.41 -18.93 -13.55
N GLN A 58 10.35 -19.41 -12.89
CA GLN A 58 9.67 -18.69 -11.82
C GLN A 58 10.59 -18.41 -10.62
N ARG A 59 11.40 -19.39 -10.22
CA ARG A 59 12.42 -19.19 -9.18
C ARG A 59 13.41 -18.09 -9.57
N SER A 60 13.94 -18.14 -10.79
CA SER A 60 14.89 -17.16 -11.28
C SER A 60 14.27 -15.76 -11.28
N GLU A 61 13.05 -15.61 -11.76
CA GLU A 61 12.36 -14.32 -11.83
C GLU A 61 12.10 -13.74 -10.44
N MET A 62 11.60 -14.54 -9.50
CA MET A 62 11.37 -14.08 -8.12
C MET A 62 12.67 -13.75 -7.38
N LEU A 63 13.78 -14.45 -7.65
CA LEU A 63 15.09 -14.13 -7.08
C LEU A 63 15.70 -12.85 -7.67
N SER A 64 15.47 -12.58 -8.96
CA SER A 64 15.92 -11.33 -9.59
C SER A 64 15.12 -10.12 -9.12
N PHE A 65 13.85 -10.31 -8.75
CA PHE A 65 12.92 -9.24 -8.42
C PHE A 65 12.09 -9.54 -7.15
N PRO A 66 12.72 -9.75 -5.99
CA PRO A 66 12.05 -10.27 -4.79
C PRO A 66 10.94 -9.35 -4.27
N SER A 67 11.09 -8.03 -4.44
CA SER A 67 10.10 -7.04 -3.99
C SER A 67 9.10 -6.63 -5.08
N SER A 68 9.22 -7.17 -6.29
CA SER A 68 8.42 -6.77 -7.46
C SER A 68 7.77 -7.96 -8.17
N ARG A 69 7.81 -9.15 -7.56
CA ARG A 69 7.20 -10.37 -8.07
C ARG A 69 6.38 -11.06 -7.00
N LYS A 70 5.17 -11.44 -7.38
CA LYS A 70 4.26 -12.24 -6.56
C LYS A 70 3.92 -13.52 -7.29
N LEU A 71 3.80 -14.63 -6.57
CA LEU A 71 3.25 -15.88 -7.08
C LEU A 71 1.78 -15.97 -6.64
N ILE A 72 0.87 -15.74 -7.58
CA ILE A 72 -0.58 -15.78 -7.35
C ILE A 72 -1.18 -16.85 -8.24
N HIS A 73 -1.91 -17.80 -7.65
CA HIS A 73 -2.51 -18.94 -8.37
C HIS A 73 -1.51 -19.70 -9.28
N GLY A 74 -0.26 -19.86 -8.82
CA GLY A 74 0.79 -20.57 -9.56
C GLY A 74 1.43 -19.76 -10.69
N ILE A 75 1.09 -18.47 -10.84
CA ILE A 75 1.63 -17.58 -11.87
C ILE A 75 2.46 -16.48 -11.21
N VAL A 76 3.65 -16.22 -11.75
CA VAL A 76 4.47 -15.09 -11.32
C VAL A 76 3.97 -13.82 -12.01
N ILE A 77 3.54 -12.84 -11.22
CA ILE A 77 3.03 -11.56 -11.68
C ILE A 77 3.91 -10.42 -11.18
N GLU A 78 3.95 -9.32 -11.94
CA GLU A 78 4.58 -8.10 -11.49
C GLU A 78 3.75 -7.41 -10.40
N TYR A 79 4.41 -7.08 -9.29
CA TYR A 79 3.84 -6.23 -8.27
C TYR A 79 4.20 -4.78 -8.55
N GLN A 80 3.18 -3.97 -8.82
CA GLN A 80 3.31 -2.52 -8.81
C GLN A 80 2.88 -2.01 -7.42
N PRO A 81 3.81 -1.46 -6.62
CA PRO A 81 3.41 -0.81 -5.38
C PRO A 81 2.45 0.34 -5.70
N PRO A 82 1.47 0.61 -4.82
CA PRO A 82 0.59 1.75 -5.00
C PRO A 82 1.43 3.03 -5.12
N ALA A 83 1.01 3.94 -6.01
CA ALA A 83 1.70 5.21 -6.19
C ALA A 83 1.74 5.96 -4.85
N VAL A 84 2.94 6.35 -4.42
CA VAL A 84 3.11 7.22 -3.25
C VAL A 84 2.55 8.58 -3.63
N LYS A 85 1.48 9.02 -2.97
CA LYS A 85 0.98 10.39 -3.16
C LYS A 85 2.10 11.36 -2.76
N PRO A 86 2.39 12.40 -3.55
CA PRO A 86 3.35 13.42 -3.16
C PRO A 86 2.98 13.99 -1.79
N VAL A 87 3.94 14.03 -0.86
CA VAL A 87 3.70 14.66 0.44
C VAL A 87 3.64 16.16 0.22
N MET A 88 2.46 16.73 0.40
CA MET A 88 2.25 18.17 0.29
C MET A 88 2.87 18.87 1.51
N PRO A 89 3.53 20.02 1.33
CA PRO A 89 4.17 20.73 2.43
C PRO A 89 3.13 21.16 3.47
N THR A 90 3.50 21.14 4.75
CA THR A 90 2.67 21.72 5.81
C THR A 90 2.65 23.24 5.68
N LEU A 91 1.48 23.86 5.79
CA LEU A 91 1.35 25.31 5.79
C LEU A 91 1.26 25.85 7.22
N THR A 92 1.92 26.98 7.46
CA THR A 92 1.64 27.82 8.62
C THR A 92 0.25 28.47 8.49
N PRO A 93 -0.37 28.92 9.60
CA PRO A 93 -1.65 29.64 9.53
C PRO A 93 -1.59 30.85 8.61
N ARG A 94 -0.46 31.55 8.58
CA ARG A 94 -0.26 32.67 7.66
C ARG A 94 -0.34 32.24 6.21
N GLN A 95 0.39 31.21 5.81
CA GLN A 95 0.39 30.71 4.42
C GLN A 95 -1.01 30.19 4.04
N PHE A 96 -1.68 29.46 4.92
CA PHE A 96 -3.04 28.98 4.69
C PHE A 96 -4.03 30.13 4.43
N TRP A 97 -4.03 31.17 5.26
CA TRP A 97 -4.90 32.33 5.05
C TRP A 97 -4.48 33.20 3.86
N LEU A 98 -3.19 33.23 3.50
CA LEU A 98 -2.72 33.86 2.26
C LEU A 98 -3.25 33.11 1.03
N ALA A 99 -3.28 31.77 1.05
CA ALA A 99 -3.88 30.95 0.00
C ALA A 99 -5.36 31.30 -0.21
N ALA A 100 -6.14 31.38 0.88
CA ALA A 100 -7.55 31.76 0.82
C ALA A 100 -7.73 33.18 0.25
N SER A 101 -6.89 34.13 0.67
CA SER A 101 -6.96 35.51 0.15
C SER A 101 -6.72 35.61 -1.37
N ARG A 102 -6.05 34.62 -1.97
CA ARG A 102 -5.76 34.59 -3.41
C ARG A 102 -7.02 34.37 -4.25
N ILE A 103 -8.04 33.78 -3.66
CA ILE A 103 -9.37 33.56 -4.25
C ILE A 103 -10.42 34.49 -3.64
N ASP A 104 -9.98 35.63 -3.08
CA ASP A 104 -10.83 36.65 -2.45
C ASP A 104 -11.68 36.12 -1.28
N VAL A 105 -11.21 35.05 -0.61
CA VAL A 105 -11.85 34.49 0.59
C VAL A 105 -11.09 34.95 1.83
N SER A 106 -11.79 35.60 2.78
CA SER A 106 -11.22 35.97 4.07
C SER A 106 -11.47 34.90 5.14
N LYS A 107 -10.69 34.95 6.23
CA LYS A 107 -10.92 34.10 7.41
C LYS A 107 -12.34 34.28 7.95
N THR A 108 -12.86 35.50 7.94
CA THR A 108 -14.21 35.81 8.41
C THR A 108 -15.27 35.11 7.55
N ASP A 109 -15.07 35.07 6.23
CA ASP A 109 -16.01 34.41 5.31
C ASP A 109 -16.05 32.90 5.56
N VAL A 110 -14.89 32.27 5.76
CA VAL A 110 -14.82 30.84 6.12
C VAL A 110 -15.54 30.57 7.44
N LEU A 111 -15.30 31.37 8.47
CA LEU A 111 -15.96 31.17 9.76
C LEU A 111 -17.48 31.37 9.68
N ALA A 112 -17.96 32.32 8.86
CA ALA A 112 -19.38 32.52 8.62
C ALA A 112 -20.03 31.30 7.93
N LEU A 113 -19.33 30.67 6.98
CA LEU A 113 -19.80 29.44 6.33
C LEU A 113 -19.84 28.26 7.31
N VAL A 114 -18.82 28.11 8.15
CA VAL A 114 -18.78 27.07 9.18
C VAL A 114 -19.93 27.26 10.18
N ASP A 115 -20.17 28.49 10.66
CA ASP A 115 -21.26 28.79 11.61
C ASP A 115 -22.65 28.51 11.02
N ALA A 116 -22.79 28.58 9.68
CA ALA A 116 -24.01 28.31 8.95
C ALA A 116 -24.31 26.81 8.72
N MET A 117 -23.38 25.90 9.01
CA MET A 117 -23.59 24.44 8.87
C MET A 117 -24.76 23.96 9.73
N ASP A 118 -25.55 23.00 9.21
CA ASP A 118 -26.71 22.45 9.92
C ASP A 118 -26.32 21.65 11.17
N ASP A 119 -25.27 20.82 11.05
CA ASP A 119 -24.70 20.10 12.17
C ASP A 119 -23.85 21.04 13.03
N LYS A 120 -24.42 21.48 14.15
CA LYS A 120 -23.77 22.43 15.06
C LYS A 120 -22.60 21.85 15.82
N GLN A 121 -22.53 20.53 16.01
CA GLN A 121 -21.37 19.92 16.63
C GLN A 121 -20.20 19.89 15.64
N ALA A 122 -20.46 19.43 14.41
CA ALA A 122 -19.45 19.45 13.35
C ALA A 122 -18.95 20.87 13.04
N ALA A 123 -19.85 21.86 13.07
CA ALA A 123 -19.48 23.27 12.91
C ALA A 123 -18.51 23.75 14.01
N ALA A 124 -18.78 23.38 15.28
CA ALA A 124 -17.93 23.76 16.39
C ALA A 124 -16.54 23.12 16.30
N ASP A 125 -16.49 21.82 15.93
CA ASP A 125 -15.23 21.08 15.78
C ASP A 125 -14.39 21.66 14.62
N LEU A 126 -15.01 21.89 13.46
CA LEU A 126 -14.34 22.48 12.30
C LEU A 126 -13.85 23.91 12.59
N ARG A 127 -14.64 24.69 13.34
CA ARG A 127 -14.24 26.03 13.77
C ARG A 127 -12.97 25.99 14.60
N ILE A 128 -12.89 25.11 15.60
CA ILE A 128 -11.72 24.94 16.44
C ILE A 128 -10.51 24.55 15.59
N GLU A 129 -10.66 23.58 14.69
CA GLU A 129 -9.58 23.12 13.82
C GLU A 129 -9.01 24.27 12.97
N VAL A 130 -9.89 25.11 12.43
CA VAL A 130 -9.51 26.24 11.56
C VAL A 130 -8.92 27.42 12.33
N THR A 131 -9.33 27.65 13.58
CA THR A 131 -8.86 28.79 14.36
C THR A 131 -7.64 28.50 15.21
N GLU A 132 -7.56 27.30 15.78
CA GLU A 132 -6.55 26.93 16.78
C GLU A 132 -5.38 26.12 16.20
N SER A 133 -5.47 25.69 14.93
CA SER A 133 -4.35 25.02 14.25
C SER A 133 -3.11 25.90 14.19
N VAL A 134 -1.98 25.35 14.63
CA VAL A 134 -0.65 25.96 14.51
C VAL A 134 0.05 25.57 13.21
N SER A 135 -0.49 24.58 12.51
CA SER A 135 0.00 24.06 11.23
C SER A 135 -1.15 23.36 10.50
N PHE A 136 -1.20 23.49 9.18
CA PHE A 136 -2.20 22.88 8.33
C PHE A 136 -1.56 21.82 7.44
N GLU A 137 -2.12 20.62 7.45
CA GLU A 137 -1.71 19.52 6.57
C GLU A 137 -2.76 19.34 5.48
N ARG A 138 -2.31 19.16 4.23
CA ARG A 138 -3.24 19.02 3.10
C ARG A 138 -4.14 17.78 3.24
N SER A 139 -3.64 16.74 3.91
CA SER A 139 -4.35 15.50 4.20
C SER A 139 -5.32 15.59 5.38
N ASN A 140 -5.40 16.72 6.09
CA ASN A 140 -6.34 16.88 7.19
C ASN A 140 -7.78 17.00 6.63
N PRO A 141 -8.73 16.13 7.06
CA PRO A 141 -10.12 16.17 6.59
C PRO A 141 -10.79 17.54 6.70
N ALA A 142 -10.48 18.32 7.74
CA ALA A 142 -11.04 19.66 7.92
C ALA A 142 -10.72 20.61 6.75
N VAL A 143 -9.57 20.41 6.09
CA VAL A 143 -9.21 21.19 4.90
C VAL A 143 -10.12 20.85 3.72
N ASP A 144 -10.45 19.57 3.54
CA ASP A 144 -11.39 19.12 2.50
C ASP A 144 -12.83 19.57 2.79
N ASP A 145 -13.22 19.64 4.07
CA ASP A 145 -14.53 20.15 4.48
C ASP A 145 -14.68 21.64 4.15
N ILE A 146 -13.65 22.46 4.46
CA ILE A 146 -13.62 23.88 4.08
C ILE A 146 -13.65 24.05 2.56
N ALA A 147 -12.89 23.23 1.84
CA ALA A 147 -12.87 23.25 0.39
C ALA A 147 -14.26 22.98 -0.20
N THR A 148 -14.95 22.00 0.36
CA THR A 148 -16.32 21.64 -0.02
C THR A 148 -17.30 22.78 0.27
N LEU A 149 -17.21 23.42 1.45
CA LEU A 149 -18.03 24.58 1.80
C LEU A 149 -17.81 25.78 0.86
N LEU A 150 -16.57 25.99 0.42
CA LEU A 150 -16.20 27.05 -0.51
C LEU A 150 -16.46 26.68 -1.99
N GLY A 151 -16.84 25.43 -2.27
CA GLY A 151 -17.04 24.94 -3.64
C GLY A 151 -15.75 24.90 -4.47
N ILE A 152 -14.58 24.78 -3.84
CA ILE A 152 -13.29 24.67 -4.54
C ILE A 152 -12.96 23.21 -4.84
N SER A 153 -12.40 22.95 -6.02
CA SER A 153 -11.98 21.60 -6.41
C SER A 153 -10.68 21.20 -5.70
N GLY A 154 -10.44 19.89 -5.57
CA GLY A 154 -9.19 19.36 -5.02
C GLY A 154 -7.94 19.85 -5.77
N GLU A 155 -8.01 19.93 -7.11
CA GLU A 155 -6.92 20.43 -7.96
C GLU A 155 -6.63 21.93 -7.71
N GLN A 156 -7.68 22.73 -7.54
CA GLN A 156 -7.54 24.14 -7.22
C GLN A 156 -6.95 24.34 -5.82
N LEU A 157 -7.42 23.56 -4.84
CA LEU A 157 -6.87 23.57 -3.49
C LEU A 157 -5.38 23.19 -3.50
N ASP A 158 -5.00 22.12 -4.19
CA ASP A 158 -3.60 21.68 -4.30
C ASP A 158 -2.71 22.76 -4.94
N SER A 159 -3.23 23.45 -5.95
CA SER A 159 -2.53 24.55 -6.62
C SER A 159 -2.30 25.74 -5.68
N LEU A 160 -3.33 26.13 -4.92
CA LEU A 160 -3.23 27.19 -3.90
C LEU A 160 -2.27 26.80 -2.78
N TRP A 161 -2.29 25.53 -2.39
CA TRP A 161 -1.44 24.97 -1.35
C TRP A 161 0.03 25.07 -1.71
N LEU A 162 0.40 24.60 -2.91
CA LEU A 162 1.77 24.67 -3.41
C LEU A 162 2.24 26.12 -3.55
N TRP A 163 1.40 27.00 -4.09
CA TRP A 163 1.72 28.42 -4.18
C TRP A 163 2.02 29.05 -2.82
N ALA A 164 1.17 28.80 -1.81
CA ALA A 164 1.33 29.38 -0.49
C ALA A 164 2.53 28.83 0.28
N SER A 165 2.95 27.59 0.00
CA SER A 165 4.13 26.98 0.62
C SER A 165 5.45 27.68 0.29
N GLY A 166 5.47 28.54 -0.73
CA GLY A 166 6.66 29.29 -1.14
C GLY A 166 6.97 30.58 -0.35
N PHE A 167 6.16 30.94 0.65
CA PHE A 167 6.31 32.16 1.47
C PHE A 167 6.80 31.89 2.89
#